data_AF-A0A8J6GZY9-F1
#
_entry.id   AF-A0A8J6GZY9-F1
#
_cell.length_a   1.000
_cell.length_b   1.000
_cell.length_c   1.000
_cell.angle_alpha   90.00
_cell.angle_beta   90.00
_cell.angle_gamma   90.00
#
_symmetry.space_group_name_H-M   'P 1'
#
loop_
_entity.id
_entity.type
_entity.pdbx_description
1 polymer ?
#
loop_
_entity_poly.entity_id
_entity_poly.type
_entity_poly.pdbx_seq_one_letter_code
_entity_poly.pdbx_strand_id
1 'polypeptide(L)'
;MAFTLYSLLQAALLCVNAIAVLHEERFLKNIGWGTDQGIGGFGEEPGIKSQLMNLIRSVRTVMRGKKKPLGYNCAHQRPRELRWDVGRDFRHVGTQSGSGAVNGVALAFPEDGGAARVRRRAQPRGGGLRNGGRTPAGDASPVSGLGKSQHHLYRAELLGLRAASVMVRFVTNTTKESKQDLLERLKKLEFDISEDEIFTSLTAARNLVEQKQVRPMLLIDDRALPDFTGVQTGDPNAVVIGLAPEHFHYQLLNQAFRLLLDGAPLIAIHKARYYKRKDGLALGPGPFVTALEYATDTKAIVVGKPEKTFFLEALRDTGCAPEEAVMIGDDCRDDVGGAQNTGMLGILVKTGKYRAADEEKINPPPYLTCESFPHAVDHILQNLL
;
A
#
# COMPACT_ATOMS: atom_id res chain seq x y z
N MET A 1 -3.84 -52.88 -31.79
CA MET A 1 -2.53 -52.34 -32.21
C MET A 1 -1.58 -52.47 -31.03
N ALA A 2 -0.49 -53.24 -31.17
CA ALA A 2 0.45 -53.47 -30.08
C ALA A 2 1.21 -52.17 -29.76
N PHE A 3 1.12 -51.70 -28.51
CA PHE A 3 1.94 -50.59 -28.02
C PHE A 3 3.39 -51.07 -27.95
N THR A 4 4.20 -50.66 -28.93
CA THR A 4 5.62 -51.01 -28.97
C THR A 4 6.40 -50.08 -28.02
N LEU A 5 7.47 -50.58 -27.42
CA LEU A 5 8.37 -49.77 -26.58
C LEU A 5 8.86 -48.50 -27.31
N TYR A 6 8.96 -48.58 -28.64
CA TYR A 6 9.25 -47.45 -29.53
C TYR A 6 8.19 -46.34 -29.45
N SER A 7 6.91 -46.69 -29.46
CA SER A 7 5.82 -45.70 -29.33
C SER A 7 5.78 -45.03 -27.95
N LEU A 8 6.16 -45.74 -26.89
CA LEU A 8 6.30 -45.16 -25.55
C LEU A 8 7.49 -44.19 -25.47
N LEU A 9 8.63 -44.59 -26.05
CA LEU A 9 9.83 -43.76 -26.10
C LEU A 9 9.61 -42.50 -26.96
N GLN A 10 8.90 -42.63 -28.08
CA GLN A 10 8.52 -41.53 -28.96
C GLN A 10 7.55 -40.57 -28.27
N ALA A 11 6.55 -41.07 -27.53
CA ALA A 11 5.65 -40.24 -26.74
C ALA A 11 6.39 -39.50 -25.61
N ALA A 12 7.32 -40.17 -24.92
CA ALA A 12 8.15 -39.56 -23.90
C ALA A 12 9.07 -38.46 -24.49
N LEU A 13 9.70 -38.72 -25.64
CA LEU A 13 10.55 -37.74 -26.33
C LEU A 13 9.75 -36.52 -26.83
N LEU A 14 8.50 -36.73 -27.27
CA LEU A 14 7.59 -35.66 -27.67
C LEU A 14 7.13 -34.82 -26.48
N CYS A 15 6.81 -35.44 -25.34
CA CYS A 15 6.48 -34.74 -24.11
C CYS A 15 7.66 -33.90 -23.59
N VAL A 16 8.88 -34.47 -23.62
CA VAL A 16 10.10 -33.74 -23.21
C VAL A 16 10.38 -32.57 -24.17
N ASN A 17 10.24 -32.75 -25.49
CA ASN A 17 10.40 -31.66 -26.46
C ASN A 17 9.31 -30.57 -26.35
N ALA A 18 8.07 -30.93 -26.05
CA ALA A 18 6.95 -30.00 -25.84
C ALA A 18 7.13 -29.16 -24.57
N ILE A 19 7.72 -29.76 -23.52
CA ILE A 19 8.07 -29.06 -22.28
C ILE A 19 9.30 -28.16 -22.48
N ALA A 20 10.26 -28.58 -23.31
CA ALA A 20 11.58 -27.97 -23.33
C ALA A 20 11.84 -26.93 -24.45
N VAL A 21 11.41 -27.09 -25.72
CA VAL A 21 12.10 -26.34 -26.81
C VAL A 21 11.29 -25.71 -27.96
N LEU A 22 10.08 -26.12 -28.42
CA LEU A 22 9.63 -25.66 -29.77
C LEU A 22 8.18 -25.17 -30.00
N HIS A 23 8.06 -24.39 -31.08
CA HIS A 23 6.95 -23.59 -31.62
C HIS A 23 5.61 -24.37 -31.75
N GLU A 24 4.54 -23.81 -31.17
CA GLU A 24 3.18 -24.34 -31.07
C GLU A 24 2.64 -24.90 -32.40
N GLU A 25 2.88 -24.20 -33.49
CA GLU A 25 2.39 -24.56 -34.83
C GLU A 25 2.99 -25.86 -35.39
N ARG A 26 4.25 -26.19 -35.04
CA ARG A 26 4.93 -27.38 -35.58
C ARG A 26 4.51 -28.67 -34.85
N PHE A 27 4.19 -28.56 -33.56
CA PHE A 27 3.65 -29.65 -32.74
C PHE A 27 2.21 -30.00 -33.13
N LEU A 28 1.37 -28.97 -33.26
CA LEU A 28 -0.04 -29.11 -33.66
C LEU A 28 -0.18 -29.75 -35.06
N LYS A 29 0.71 -29.40 -35.99
CA LYS A 29 0.76 -29.99 -37.34
C LYS A 29 1.11 -31.48 -37.35
N ASN A 30 2.02 -31.94 -36.48
CA ASN A 30 2.44 -33.35 -36.44
C ASN A 30 1.41 -34.29 -35.78
N ILE A 31 0.51 -33.76 -34.94
CA ILE A 31 -0.56 -34.54 -34.28
C ILE A 31 -1.87 -34.47 -35.10
N GLY A 32 -1.86 -33.78 -36.25
CA GLY A 32 -3.03 -33.63 -37.11
C GLY A 32 -4.08 -32.66 -36.55
N TRP A 33 -3.72 -31.85 -35.55
CA TRP A 33 -4.61 -30.87 -34.92
C TRP A 33 -4.30 -29.48 -35.47
N GLY A 34 -4.75 -29.20 -36.70
CA GLY A 34 -4.72 -27.85 -37.25
C GLY A 34 -5.64 -26.91 -36.48
N THR A 35 -5.24 -25.64 -36.40
CA THR A 35 -6.07 -24.56 -35.88
C THR A 35 -7.22 -24.30 -36.84
N ASP A 36 -8.37 -24.90 -36.56
CA ASP A 36 -9.63 -24.46 -37.11
C ASP A 36 -10.50 -23.91 -35.97
N GLN A 37 -10.80 -22.62 -36.05
CA GLN A 37 -11.68 -21.91 -35.11
C GLN A 37 -13.12 -22.10 -35.57
N GLY A 38 -13.78 -23.15 -35.10
CA GLY A 38 -15.23 -23.25 -35.10
C GLY A 38 -15.79 -22.61 -33.83
N ILE A 39 -16.42 -21.45 -33.97
CA ILE A 39 -17.22 -20.81 -32.92
C ILE A 39 -18.41 -21.73 -32.61
N GLY A 40 -18.36 -22.41 -31.46
CA GLY A 40 -19.44 -23.24 -30.92
C GLY A 40 -20.08 -22.56 -29.70
N GLY A 41 -21.40 -22.48 -29.70
CA GLY A 41 -22.21 -21.68 -28.79
C GLY A 41 -22.18 -22.04 -27.30
N PHE A 42 -22.85 -21.17 -26.54
CA PHE A 42 -23.02 -21.23 -25.08
C PHE A 42 -23.56 -22.61 -24.64
N GLY A 43 -22.79 -23.34 -23.81
CA GLY A 43 -23.30 -24.46 -23.01
C GLY A 43 -22.59 -25.82 -23.13
N GLU A 44 -21.54 -26.00 -23.92
CA GLU A 44 -20.82 -27.29 -23.98
C GLU A 44 -19.57 -27.35 -23.08
N GLU A 45 -19.39 -28.48 -22.39
CA GLU A 45 -18.19 -28.74 -21.57
C GLU A 45 -16.93 -28.72 -22.43
N PRO A 46 -15.82 -28.12 -21.93
CA PRO A 46 -14.57 -28.10 -22.66
C PRO A 46 -14.04 -29.53 -22.85
N GLY A 47 -14.15 -30.05 -24.08
CA GLY A 47 -13.64 -31.37 -24.44
C GLY A 47 -12.16 -31.52 -24.12
N ILE A 48 -11.70 -32.77 -23.96
CA ILE A 48 -10.34 -33.17 -23.56
C ILE A 48 -9.24 -32.40 -24.33
N LYS A 49 -9.49 -32.06 -25.60
CA LYS A 49 -8.60 -31.25 -26.45
C LYS A 49 -8.38 -29.83 -25.91
N SER A 50 -9.43 -29.16 -25.45
CA SER A 50 -9.38 -27.79 -24.90
C SER A 50 -8.68 -27.77 -23.54
N GLN A 51 -8.98 -28.76 -22.69
CA GLN A 51 -8.31 -28.92 -21.40
C GLN A 51 -6.81 -29.17 -21.56
N LEU A 52 -6.42 -30.00 -22.53
CA LEU A 52 -5.01 -30.27 -22.84
C LEU A 52 -4.29 -29.03 -23.39
N MET A 53 -4.94 -28.24 -24.24
CA MET A 53 -4.39 -26.95 -24.72
C MET A 53 -4.22 -25.93 -23.60
N ASN A 54 -5.19 -25.84 -22.68
CA ASN A 54 -5.11 -24.95 -21.52
C ASN A 54 -4.00 -25.39 -20.55
N LEU A 55 -3.78 -26.69 -20.38
CA LEU A 55 -2.68 -27.22 -19.58
C LEU A 55 -1.31 -26.86 -20.19
N ILE A 56 -1.14 -27.05 -21.50
CA ILE A 56 0.11 -26.70 -22.21
C ILE A 56 0.40 -25.19 -22.10
N ARG A 57 -0.62 -24.33 -22.24
CA ARG A 57 -0.48 -22.87 -22.07
C ARG A 57 -0.14 -22.47 -20.64
N SER A 58 -0.74 -23.14 -19.65
CA SER A 58 -0.49 -22.88 -18.23
C SER A 58 0.95 -23.26 -17.84
N VAL A 59 1.43 -24.44 -18.27
CA VAL A 59 2.80 -24.90 -18.01
C VAL A 59 3.83 -23.98 -18.69
N ARG A 60 3.59 -23.54 -19.94
CA ARG A 60 4.48 -22.59 -20.63
C ARG A 60 4.57 -21.23 -19.94
N THR A 61 3.47 -20.76 -19.35
CA THR A 61 3.43 -19.49 -18.62
C THR A 61 4.30 -19.56 -17.36
N VAL A 62 4.25 -20.69 -16.65
CA VAL A 62 5.09 -20.95 -15.47
C VAL A 62 6.57 -21.09 -15.86
N MET A 63 6.87 -21.78 -16.97
CA MET A 63 8.25 -22.03 -17.41
C MET A 63 8.95 -20.78 -17.97
N ARG A 64 8.21 -19.77 -18.47
CA ARG A 64 8.78 -18.47 -18.90
C ARG A 64 9.01 -17.49 -17.73
N GLY A 65 8.57 -17.84 -16.52
CA GLY A 65 8.55 -16.98 -15.33
C GLY A 65 9.85 -16.85 -14.53
N LYS A 66 11.02 -17.17 -15.09
CA LYS A 66 12.33 -16.90 -14.44
C LYS A 66 13.37 -16.42 -15.45
N LYS A 67 13.52 -15.10 -15.58
CA LYS A 67 14.81 -14.39 -15.80
C LYS A 67 14.61 -12.87 -15.90
N LYS A 68 15.26 -12.13 -15.00
CA LYS A 68 16.02 -10.89 -15.27
C LYS A 68 17.22 -10.92 -14.30
N PRO A 69 18.36 -10.25 -14.55
CA PRO A 69 18.52 -9.06 -15.41
C PRO A 69 19.77 -9.08 -16.32
N LEU A 70 19.82 -8.18 -17.31
CA LEU A 70 21.02 -7.44 -17.72
C LEU A 70 20.61 -6.39 -18.76
N GLY A 71 20.95 -5.13 -18.50
CA GLY A 71 20.86 -4.05 -19.47
C GLY A 71 22.04 -4.08 -20.45
N TYR A 72 21.85 -3.53 -21.64
CA TYR A 72 22.71 -2.53 -22.30
C TYR A 72 22.07 -2.12 -23.64
N ASN A 73 22.55 -0.98 -24.13
CA ASN A 73 22.02 -0.03 -25.11
C ASN A 73 21.89 -0.48 -26.59
N CYS A 74 21.19 0.42 -27.31
CA CYS A 74 21.39 0.87 -28.71
C CYS A 74 20.67 0.11 -29.85
N ALA A 75 19.67 0.78 -30.41
CA ALA A 75 19.72 1.47 -31.72
C ALA A 75 18.45 1.30 -32.57
N HIS A 76 17.99 2.44 -33.08
CA HIS A 76 17.19 2.62 -34.30
C HIS A 76 15.72 2.17 -34.27
N GLN A 77 14.81 3.14 -34.16
CA GLN A 77 13.92 3.55 -35.25
C GLN A 77 13.03 4.74 -34.81
N ARG A 78 13.27 5.92 -35.39
CA ARG A 78 12.19 6.89 -35.71
C ARG A 78 11.41 6.29 -36.91
N PRO A 79 10.13 6.64 -37.20
CA PRO A 79 9.56 7.99 -37.06
C PRO A 79 8.05 8.08 -36.68
N ARG A 80 7.62 9.23 -36.17
CA ARG A 80 6.67 10.16 -36.84
C ARG A 80 6.14 11.18 -35.83
N GLU A 81 6.29 12.43 -36.23
CA GLU A 81 5.73 13.62 -35.61
C GLU A 81 4.20 13.55 -35.60
N LEU A 82 3.60 13.89 -34.46
CA LEU A 82 2.22 14.39 -34.39
C LEU A 82 2.21 15.56 -33.41
N ARG A 83 2.43 16.71 -34.03
CA ARG A 83 2.32 18.05 -33.48
C ARG A 83 0.83 18.36 -33.32
N TRP A 84 0.40 18.65 -32.09
CA TRP A 84 -0.88 19.32 -31.84
C TRP A 84 -0.58 20.65 -31.16
N ASP A 85 -0.56 21.69 -31.98
CA ASP A 85 -0.78 23.08 -31.57
C ASP A 85 -2.29 23.28 -31.47
N VAL A 86 -2.83 23.51 -30.27
CA VAL A 86 -4.05 24.30 -30.08
C VAL A 86 -3.80 25.21 -28.89
N GLY A 87 -3.57 26.48 -29.19
CA GLY A 87 -3.49 27.54 -28.20
C GLY A 87 -4.87 28.03 -27.75
N ARG A 88 -4.82 28.79 -26.65
CA ARG A 88 -5.78 29.81 -26.19
C ARG A 88 -7.22 29.34 -25.98
N ASP A 89 -7.61 29.23 -24.71
CA ASP A 89 -8.27 30.32 -23.99
C ASP A 89 -8.76 29.79 -22.64
N PHE A 90 -8.31 30.37 -21.53
CA PHE A 90 -9.20 30.72 -20.41
C PHE A 90 -8.47 31.75 -19.54
N ARG A 91 -8.88 33.01 -19.75
CA ARG A 91 -8.62 34.14 -18.86
C ARG A 91 -9.52 34.04 -17.63
N HIS A 92 -8.97 34.47 -16.50
CA HIS A 92 -9.65 35.02 -15.32
C HIS A 92 -10.75 34.19 -14.64
N VAL A 93 -10.35 33.54 -13.54
CA VAL A 93 -11.06 33.60 -12.26
C VAL A 93 -9.96 33.88 -11.23
N GLY A 94 -9.78 35.12 -10.80
CA GLY A 94 -10.56 35.67 -9.70
C GLY A 94 -9.79 35.43 -8.40
N THR A 95 -8.73 36.21 -8.18
CA THR A 95 -8.11 36.38 -6.87
C THR A 95 -9.17 36.92 -5.91
N GLN A 96 -9.71 36.06 -5.05
CA GLN A 96 -10.32 36.50 -3.79
C GLN A 96 -9.39 36.09 -2.67
N SER A 97 -8.70 37.11 -2.17
CA SER A 97 -8.12 37.19 -0.85
C SER A 97 -9.19 36.89 0.20
N GLY A 98 -9.14 35.69 0.77
CA GLY A 98 -9.74 35.38 2.06
C GLY A 98 -8.60 34.98 3.00
N SER A 99 -8.19 35.91 3.87
CA SER A 99 -7.35 35.58 5.02
C SER A 99 -8.21 34.77 6.00
N GLY A 100 -8.33 33.47 5.77
CA GLY A 100 -8.77 32.52 6.78
C GLY A 100 -7.53 31.97 7.45
N ALA A 101 -7.24 32.37 8.68
CA ALA A 101 -6.27 31.65 9.50
C ALA A 101 -6.72 30.19 9.54
N VAL A 102 -5.87 29.26 9.09
CA VAL A 102 -6.22 27.84 9.01
C VAL A 102 -6.20 27.31 10.44
N ASN A 103 -7.38 27.11 11.04
CA ASN A 103 -7.52 26.29 12.25
C ASN A 103 -7.37 24.81 11.87
N GLY A 104 -6.20 24.47 11.35
CA GLY A 104 -6.01 23.23 10.60
C GLY A 104 -5.82 22.01 11.47
N VAL A 105 -6.04 20.84 10.86
CA VAL A 105 -5.62 19.56 11.41
C VAL A 105 -4.42 19.07 10.61
N ALA A 106 -3.30 18.83 11.28
CA ALA A 106 -2.17 18.11 10.70
C ALA A 106 -2.32 16.61 11.01
N LEU A 107 -2.61 15.80 9.99
CA LEU A 107 -2.56 14.35 10.09
C LEU A 107 -1.11 13.90 9.86
N ALA A 108 -0.46 13.36 10.89
CA ALA A 108 0.95 12.95 10.85
C ALA A 108 1.11 11.43 11.05
N PHE A 109 2.06 10.83 10.33
CA PHE A 109 2.39 9.41 10.46
C PHE A 109 3.67 9.21 11.32
N PRO A 110 3.68 8.30 12.30
CA PRO A 110 4.93 7.85 12.91
C PRO A 110 5.48 6.63 12.16
N GLU A 111 6.69 6.75 11.61
CA GLU A 111 7.33 5.71 10.80
C GLU A 111 7.34 4.30 11.44
N ASP A 112 7.00 3.29 10.63
CA ASP A 112 7.19 1.88 10.96
C ASP A 112 8.66 1.46 10.69
N GLY A 113 9.50 1.53 11.72
CA GLY A 113 10.60 0.57 11.96
C GLY A 113 11.60 0.27 10.82
N GLY A 114 11.87 1.22 9.91
CA GLY A 114 12.83 1.05 8.82
C GLY A 114 14.01 2.00 8.95
N ALA A 115 15.09 1.60 9.62
CA ALA A 115 16.31 2.39 9.72
C ALA A 115 16.81 2.84 8.33
N ALA A 116 16.60 4.11 7.98
CA ALA A 116 17.06 4.71 6.75
C ALA A 116 18.57 5.01 6.83
N ARG A 117 19.38 4.17 6.17
CA ARG A 117 20.78 4.49 5.90
C ARG A 117 20.84 5.56 4.81
N VAL A 118 21.08 6.81 5.20
CA VAL A 118 21.48 7.87 4.26
C VAL A 118 22.85 7.51 3.68
N ARG A 119 22.88 6.91 2.48
CA ARG A 119 24.11 6.78 1.70
C ARG A 119 24.37 8.12 1.01
N ARG A 120 25.26 8.95 1.57
CA ARG A 120 25.89 10.03 0.79
C ARG A 120 26.67 9.39 -0.36
N ARG A 121 26.21 9.57 -1.60
CA ARG A 121 27.05 9.38 -2.79
C ARG A 121 28.02 10.56 -2.84
N ALA A 122 29.29 10.27 -2.59
CA ALA A 122 30.38 11.20 -2.89
C ALA A 122 30.43 11.44 -4.41
N GLN A 123 30.38 12.70 -4.83
CA GLN A 123 30.79 13.10 -6.18
C GLN A 123 32.32 13.07 -6.26
N PRO A 124 32.92 12.61 -7.36
CA PRO A 124 34.33 12.81 -7.60
C PRO A 124 34.54 14.19 -8.24
N ARG A 125 35.30 15.06 -7.58
CA ARG A 125 36.00 16.16 -8.26
C ARG A 125 37.48 16.04 -7.94
N GLY A 126 38.27 15.83 -8.99
CA GLY A 126 39.72 15.85 -8.91
C GLY A 126 40.29 17.26 -8.82
N GLY A 127 41.61 17.33 -8.60
CA GLY A 127 42.40 18.57 -8.59
C GLY A 127 43.13 18.73 -7.27
N GLY A 128 44.45 18.52 -7.29
CA GLY A 128 45.29 18.47 -6.09
C GLY A 128 45.88 19.80 -5.67
N LEU A 129 46.64 19.78 -4.56
CA LEU A 129 47.94 20.41 -4.34
C LEU A 129 48.31 20.31 -2.85
N ARG A 130 49.62 20.15 -2.61
CA ARG A 130 50.31 19.94 -1.33
C ARG A 130 50.35 21.22 -0.48
N ASN A 131 50.29 21.10 0.85
CA ASN A 131 51.43 21.31 1.77
C ASN A 131 51.01 21.46 3.26
N GLY A 132 51.70 20.71 4.13
CA GLY A 132 52.36 21.19 5.36
C GLY A 132 51.55 21.71 6.55
N GLY A 133 51.61 20.99 7.69
CA GLY A 133 51.36 21.56 9.02
C GLY A 133 51.00 20.52 10.10
N ARG A 134 51.89 20.31 11.08
CA ARG A 134 51.72 19.51 12.32
C ARG A 134 50.61 20.15 13.21
N THR A 135 49.84 19.50 14.09
CA THR A 135 50.14 18.66 15.28
C THR A 135 48.78 18.19 15.92
N PRO A 136 48.67 17.48 17.08
CA PRO A 136 47.88 16.25 17.23
C PRO A 136 46.61 16.37 18.11
N ALA A 137 45.64 15.47 17.89
CA ALA A 137 44.64 14.98 18.86
C ALA A 137 43.88 13.85 18.14
N GLY A 138 43.84 12.63 18.64
CA GLY A 138 43.03 12.24 19.79
C GLY A 138 41.97 11.26 19.26
N ASP A 139 41.98 10.05 19.81
CA ASP A 139 41.27 8.84 19.36
C ASP A 139 39.90 9.05 18.70
N ALA A 140 39.78 8.61 17.45
CA ALA A 140 38.51 8.34 16.81
C ALA A 140 38.09 6.89 17.12
N SER A 141 37.07 6.74 17.96
CA SER A 141 36.30 5.51 18.16
C SER A 141 34.79 5.80 17.98
N PRO A 142 33.98 4.78 17.63
CA PRO A 142 33.20 4.84 16.40
C PRO A 142 31.75 5.33 16.53
N VAL A 143 31.27 5.83 15.40
CA VAL A 143 29.90 6.17 15.03
C VAL A 143 28.88 5.15 15.54
N SER A 144 28.15 5.52 16.59
CA SER A 144 26.99 4.78 17.14
C SER A 144 25.81 5.71 17.49
N GLY A 145 25.66 6.84 16.79
CA GLY A 145 24.73 7.92 17.16
C GLY A 145 23.63 8.30 16.16
N LEU A 146 23.54 7.66 14.98
CA LEU A 146 22.68 8.14 13.89
C LEU A 146 21.16 7.90 14.07
N GLY A 147 20.74 7.06 15.02
CA GLY A 147 19.31 6.81 15.28
C GLY A 147 18.68 7.85 16.22
N LYS A 148 19.41 8.27 17.27
CA LYS A 148 18.87 9.19 18.28
C LYS A 148 18.72 10.62 17.77
N SER A 149 19.56 11.06 16.84
CA SER A 149 19.57 12.45 16.37
C SER A 149 18.33 12.84 15.56
N GLN A 150 17.71 11.92 14.83
CA GLN A 150 16.54 12.23 14.00
C GLN A 150 15.26 12.40 14.82
N HIS A 151 15.07 11.64 15.91
CA HIS A 151 13.87 11.78 16.75
C HIS A 151 13.79 13.14 17.45
N HIS A 152 14.93 13.75 17.82
CA HIS A 152 14.93 15.10 18.39
C HIS A 152 14.41 16.15 17.40
N LEU A 153 14.77 16.02 16.11
CA LEU A 153 14.24 16.82 14.99
C LEU A 153 12.85 16.37 14.53
N TYR A 154 12.15 15.48 15.22
CA TYR A 154 10.71 15.28 14.94
C TYR A 154 9.89 15.87 16.08
N ARG A 155 10.45 15.83 17.29
CA ARG A 155 9.85 16.36 18.51
C ARG A 155 9.84 17.88 18.52
N ALA A 156 10.93 18.55 18.12
CA ALA A 156 10.98 20.00 18.15
C ALA A 156 9.97 20.64 17.17
N GLU A 157 9.76 20.03 16.01
CA GLU A 157 8.84 20.55 15.02
C GLU A 157 7.39 20.13 15.31
N LEU A 158 7.14 18.98 15.96
CA LEU A 158 5.84 18.70 16.56
C LEU A 158 5.47 19.76 17.64
N LEU A 159 6.43 20.16 18.48
CA LEU A 159 6.23 21.26 19.43
C LEU A 159 5.96 22.59 18.70
N GLY A 160 6.61 22.84 17.57
CA GLY A 160 6.35 23.97 16.69
C GLY A 160 4.90 24.01 16.20
N LEU A 161 4.37 22.88 15.71
CA LEU A 161 2.95 22.77 15.31
C LEU A 161 2.00 23.03 16.49
N ARG A 162 2.31 22.47 17.67
CA ARG A 162 1.50 22.68 18.89
C ARG A 162 1.47 24.14 19.31
N ALA A 163 2.57 24.87 19.17
CA ALA A 163 2.64 26.29 19.48
C ALA A 163 1.79 27.16 18.55
N ALA A 164 1.47 26.67 17.33
CA ALA A 164 0.68 27.37 16.34
C ALA A 164 -0.85 27.14 16.46
N SER A 165 -1.33 26.53 17.55
CA SER A 165 -2.76 26.24 17.80
C SER A 165 -3.43 25.33 16.75
N VAL A 166 -2.65 24.50 16.06
CA VAL A 166 -3.12 23.49 15.11
C VAL A 166 -3.41 22.20 15.84
N MET A 167 -4.53 21.55 15.52
CA MET A 167 -4.83 20.23 16.07
C MET A 167 -3.99 19.18 15.34
N VAL A 168 -3.36 18.27 16.08
CA VAL A 168 -2.54 17.21 15.47
C VAL A 168 -3.21 15.87 15.73
N ARG A 169 -3.36 15.07 14.67
CA ARG A 169 -3.88 13.69 14.77
C ARG A 169 -2.88 12.73 14.13
N PHE A 170 -2.57 11.65 14.84
CA PHE A 170 -1.68 10.59 14.36
C PHE A 170 -2.50 9.48 13.74
N VAL A 171 -2.34 9.27 12.43
CA VAL A 171 -3.17 8.33 11.68
C VAL A 171 -2.40 7.12 11.19
N THR A 172 -2.94 5.91 11.34
CA THR A 172 -2.30 4.69 10.81
C THR A 172 -3.26 3.57 10.40
N ASN A 173 -2.89 2.85 9.35
CA ASN A 173 -3.53 1.58 8.96
C ASN A 173 -2.85 0.44 9.72
N THR A 174 -3.33 0.14 10.92
CA THR A 174 -2.89 -1.02 11.70
C THR A 174 -4.02 -2.03 11.83
N THR A 175 -3.65 -3.31 11.82
CA THR A 175 -4.56 -4.45 12.04
C THR A 175 -4.20 -5.28 13.27
N LYS A 176 -3.13 -4.90 13.96
CA LYS A 176 -2.48 -5.72 14.98
C LYS A 176 -2.05 -4.97 16.23
N GLU A 177 -1.77 -3.68 16.11
CA GLU A 177 -1.36 -2.87 17.27
C GLU A 177 -2.60 -2.14 17.78
N SER A 178 -2.87 -2.28 19.08
CA SER A 178 -3.90 -1.47 19.73
C SER A 178 -3.49 0.00 19.77
N LYS A 179 -4.48 0.86 20.02
CA LYS A 179 -4.25 2.29 20.26
C LYS A 179 -3.27 2.54 21.42
N GLN A 180 -3.36 1.72 22.48
CA GLN A 180 -2.49 1.79 23.65
C GLN A 180 -1.05 1.38 23.34
N ASP A 181 -0.85 0.30 22.57
CA ASP A 181 0.49 -0.14 22.16
C ASP A 181 1.20 0.94 21.33
N LEU A 182 0.45 1.59 20.44
CA LEU A 182 0.97 2.68 19.62
C LEU A 182 1.35 3.89 20.49
N LEU A 183 0.48 4.26 21.44
CA LEU A 183 0.75 5.35 22.39
C LEU A 183 2.02 5.07 23.20
N GLU A 184 2.17 3.87 23.75
CA GLU A 184 3.37 3.49 24.50
C GLU A 184 4.63 3.54 23.65
N ARG A 185 4.56 3.05 22.40
CA ARG A 185 5.68 3.07 21.46
C ARG A 185 6.15 4.50 21.19
N LEU A 186 5.21 5.42 20.99
CA LEU A 186 5.52 6.82 20.71
C LEU A 186 6.03 7.56 21.96
N LYS A 187 5.47 7.27 23.14
CA LYS A 187 5.99 7.78 24.42
C LYS A 187 7.40 7.26 24.73
N LYS A 188 7.72 6.01 24.38
CA LYS A 188 9.10 5.45 24.49
C LYS A 188 10.09 6.15 23.56
N LEU A 189 9.60 6.74 22.47
CA LEU A 189 10.37 7.61 21.58
C LEU A 189 10.34 9.09 22.02
N GLU A 190 9.81 9.34 23.23
CA GLU A 190 9.73 10.63 23.90
C GLU A 190 8.86 11.68 23.17
N PHE A 191 7.95 11.24 22.30
CA PHE A 191 6.92 12.11 21.75
C PHE A 191 5.88 12.45 22.82
N ASP A 192 5.59 13.74 22.95
CA ASP A 192 4.52 14.23 23.82
C ASP A 192 3.20 14.17 23.06
N ILE A 193 2.49 13.05 23.23
CA ILE A 193 1.22 12.77 22.58
C ILE A 193 0.23 12.18 23.58
N SER A 194 -1.04 12.48 23.31
CA SER A 194 -2.18 11.97 24.05
C SER A 194 -2.88 10.86 23.28
N GLU A 195 -3.75 10.11 23.96
CA GLU A 195 -4.48 9.01 23.33
C GLU A 195 -5.51 9.53 22.34
N ASP A 196 -6.22 10.62 22.64
CA ASP A 196 -7.23 11.25 21.78
C ASP A 196 -6.69 11.75 20.44
N GLU A 197 -5.38 12.00 20.34
CA GLU A 197 -4.71 12.37 19.09
C GLU A 197 -4.48 11.18 18.15
N ILE A 198 -4.55 9.93 18.65
CA ILE A 198 -4.32 8.75 17.81
C ILE A 198 -5.63 8.28 17.18
N PHE A 199 -5.61 8.12 15.85
CA PHE A 199 -6.72 7.56 15.08
C PHE A 199 -6.24 6.42 14.19
N THR A 200 -6.80 5.23 14.36
CA THR A 200 -6.37 4.03 13.62
C THR A 200 -7.48 3.48 12.76
N SER A 201 -7.13 2.61 11.81
CA SER A 201 -8.14 1.84 11.06
C SER A 201 -8.97 0.90 11.94
N LEU A 202 -8.48 0.52 13.13
CA LEU A 202 -9.27 -0.19 14.16
C LEU A 202 -10.31 0.74 14.79
N THR A 203 -9.92 1.99 15.12
CA THR A 203 -10.87 3.01 15.60
C THR A 203 -11.97 3.28 14.56
N ALA A 204 -11.60 3.42 13.28
CA ALA A 204 -12.57 3.58 12.20
C ALA A 204 -13.53 2.38 12.08
N ALA A 205 -13.02 1.14 12.21
CA ALA A 205 -13.84 -0.07 12.23
C ALA A 205 -14.81 -0.09 13.42
N ARG A 206 -14.33 0.26 14.62
CA ARG A 206 -15.15 0.34 15.83
C ARG A 206 -16.27 1.37 15.67
N ASN A 207 -15.95 2.58 15.22
CA ASN A 207 -16.93 3.64 14.98
C ASN A 207 -18.04 3.17 14.02
N LEU A 208 -17.68 2.46 12.96
CA LEU A 208 -18.65 1.93 12.00
C LEU A 208 -19.53 0.83 12.61
N VAL A 209 -18.96 -0.04 13.44
CA VAL A 209 -19.71 -1.07 14.18
C VAL A 209 -20.72 -0.44 15.13
N GLU A 210 -20.30 0.57 15.90
CA GLU A 210 -21.16 1.29 16.83
C GLU A 210 -22.26 2.08 16.09
N GLN A 211 -21.92 2.77 15.01
CA GLN A 211 -22.86 3.51 14.17
C GLN A 211 -23.92 2.60 13.54
N LYS A 212 -23.52 1.39 13.09
CA LYS A 212 -24.44 0.41 12.51
C LYS A 212 -25.19 -0.41 13.57
N GLN A 213 -24.83 -0.28 14.84
CA GLN A 213 -25.40 -1.04 15.96
C GLN A 213 -25.35 -2.57 15.73
N VAL A 214 -24.22 -3.04 15.19
CA VAL A 214 -24.00 -4.46 14.88
C VAL A 214 -23.12 -5.15 15.93
N ARG A 215 -23.21 -6.48 16.00
CA ARG A 215 -22.41 -7.36 16.85
C ARG A 215 -21.42 -8.10 15.97
N PRO A 216 -20.12 -7.75 15.97
CA PRO A 216 -19.20 -8.28 14.99
C PRO A 216 -18.61 -9.64 15.41
N MET A 217 -18.49 -10.55 14.45
CA MET A 217 -17.48 -11.59 14.45
C MET A 217 -16.14 -10.93 14.12
N LEU A 218 -15.23 -10.89 15.09
CA LEU A 218 -13.93 -10.24 14.97
C LEU A 218 -12.87 -11.22 14.43
N LEU A 219 -12.59 -11.17 13.13
CA LEU A 219 -11.45 -11.83 12.49
C LEU A 219 -10.23 -10.90 12.51
N ILE A 220 -9.77 -10.52 13.71
CA ILE A 220 -8.62 -9.64 13.93
C ILE A 220 -7.56 -10.34 14.81
N ASP A 221 -6.35 -9.78 14.88
CA ASP A 221 -5.29 -10.28 15.76
C ASP A 221 -5.66 -10.00 17.23
N ASP A 222 -5.35 -10.91 18.16
CA ASP A 222 -5.75 -10.77 19.57
C ASP A 222 -5.25 -9.46 20.20
N ARG A 223 -4.11 -8.95 19.73
CA ARG A 223 -3.55 -7.67 20.18
C ARG A 223 -4.39 -6.45 19.79
N ALA A 224 -5.29 -6.60 18.82
CA ALA A 224 -6.23 -5.56 18.40
C ALA A 224 -7.59 -5.62 19.13
N LEU A 225 -7.86 -6.69 19.90
CA LEU A 225 -9.10 -6.83 20.68
C LEU A 225 -9.32 -5.70 21.71
N PRO A 226 -8.28 -5.12 22.36
CA PRO A 226 -8.48 -4.01 23.29
C PRO A 226 -9.23 -2.81 22.68
N ASP A 227 -9.03 -2.52 21.39
CA ASP A 227 -9.72 -1.43 20.67
C ASP A 227 -11.23 -1.69 20.51
N PHE A 228 -11.69 -2.94 20.68
CA PHE A 228 -13.10 -3.34 20.64
C PHE A 228 -13.70 -3.61 22.03
N THR A 229 -13.00 -3.25 23.12
CA THR A 229 -13.53 -3.41 24.48
C THR A 229 -14.85 -2.67 24.64
N GLY A 230 -15.87 -3.39 25.13
CA GLY A 230 -17.24 -2.88 25.30
C GLY A 230 -18.17 -3.16 24.10
N VAL A 231 -17.65 -3.62 22.97
CA VAL A 231 -18.47 -4.04 21.82
C VAL A 231 -19.05 -5.44 22.07
N GLN A 232 -20.36 -5.60 21.86
CA GLN A 232 -21.03 -6.90 21.99
C GLN A 232 -20.67 -7.81 20.81
N THR A 233 -20.14 -9.00 21.08
CA THR A 233 -19.75 -9.98 20.04
C THR A 233 -20.53 -11.29 20.08
N GLY A 234 -21.40 -11.48 21.09
CA GLY A 234 -22.29 -12.63 21.17
C GLY A 234 -23.35 -12.60 20.07
N ASP A 235 -23.69 -13.76 19.52
CA ASP A 235 -24.63 -13.92 18.40
C ASP A 235 -24.33 -12.93 17.25
N PRO A 236 -23.19 -13.09 16.56
CA PRO A 236 -22.67 -12.08 15.65
C PRO A 236 -23.57 -11.90 14.43
N ASN A 237 -23.76 -10.65 14.01
CA ASN A 237 -24.53 -10.25 12.81
C ASN A 237 -23.75 -9.29 11.90
N ALA A 238 -22.43 -9.19 12.07
CA ALA A 238 -21.48 -8.49 11.21
C ALA A 238 -20.16 -9.27 11.18
N VAL A 239 -19.33 -9.05 10.16
CA VAL A 239 -17.97 -9.61 10.09
C VAL A 239 -16.98 -8.47 9.99
N VAL A 240 -16.08 -8.34 10.96
CA VAL A 240 -14.94 -7.42 10.89
C VAL A 240 -13.68 -8.22 10.62
N ILE A 241 -12.97 -7.89 9.54
CA ILE A 241 -11.79 -8.63 9.11
C ILE A 241 -10.54 -7.74 9.03
N GLY A 242 -9.53 -8.12 9.80
CA GLY A 242 -8.17 -7.57 9.80
C GLY A 242 -7.16 -8.63 9.38
N LEU A 243 -5.86 -8.38 9.60
CA LEU A 243 -4.82 -9.39 9.40
C LEU A 243 -4.74 -10.31 10.63
N ALA A 244 -5.44 -11.44 10.57
CA ALA A 244 -5.49 -12.42 11.67
C ALA A 244 -5.06 -13.82 11.20
N PRO A 245 -3.74 -14.09 11.11
CA PRO A 245 -3.25 -15.38 10.58
C PRO A 245 -3.86 -16.60 11.28
N GLU A 246 -3.98 -16.54 12.61
CA GLU A 246 -4.58 -17.62 13.42
C GLU A 246 -6.07 -17.83 13.16
N HIS A 247 -6.76 -16.84 12.58
CA HIS A 247 -8.18 -16.92 12.22
C HIS A 247 -8.42 -17.23 10.74
N PHE A 248 -7.36 -17.26 9.93
CA PHE A 248 -7.44 -17.45 8.48
C PHE A 248 -7.36 -18.91 8.06
N HIS A 249 -8.23 -19.71 8.67
CA HIS A 249 -8.43 -21.11 8.32
C HIS A 249 -9.89 -21.37 7.91
N TYR A 250 -10.10 -22.47 7.18
CA TYR A 250 -11.38 -22.78 6.52
C TYR A 250 -12.59 -22.69 7.46
N GLN A 251 -12.48 -23.27 8.67
CA GLN A 251 -13.59 -23.30 9.62
C GLN A 251 -14.12 -21.89 9.98
N LEU A 252 -13.25 -20.95 10.35
CA LEU A 252 -13.66 -19.60 10.73
C LEU A 252 -14.11 -18.78 9.52
N LEU A 253 -13.43 -18.92 8.38
CA LEU A 253 -13.85 -18.26 7.14
C LEU A 253 -15.22 -18.74 6.68
N ASN A 254 -15.53 -20.03 6.83
CA ASN A 254 -16.84 -20.59 6.48
C ASN A 254 -17.95 -20.15 7.47
N GLN A 255 -17.61 -19.90 8.74
CA GLN A 255 -18.55 -19.28 9.69
C GLN A 255 -18.87 -17.84 9.29
N ALA A 256 -17.83 -17.03 9.01
CA ALA A 256 -18.01 -15.68 8.51
C ALA A 256 -18.83 -15.66 7.21
N PHE A 257 -18.52 -16.53 6.26
CA PHE A 257 -19.27 -16.70 5.02
C PHE A 257 -20.78 -16.92 5.25
N ARG A 258 -21.16 -17.78 6.21
CA ARG A 258 -22.57 -18.04 6.52
C ARG A 258 -23.26 -16.80 7.09
N LEU A 259 -22.61 -16.06 7.99
CA LEU A 259 -23.15 -14.78 8.48
C LEU A 259 -23.41 -13.80 7.32
N LEU A 260 -22.49 -13.73 6.36
CA LEU A 260 -22.65 -12.85 5.20
C LEU A 260 -23.81 -13.27 4.28
N LEU A 261 -24.06 -14.58 4.11
CA LEU A 261 -25.25 -15.06 3.40
C LEU A 261 -26.56 -14.67 4.10
N ASP A 262 -26.54 -14.62 5.43
CA ASP A 262 -27.67 -14.14 6.26
C ASP A 262 -27.82 -12.61 6.24
N GLY A 263 -27.00 -11.89 5.46
CA GLY A 263 -27.08 -10.45 5.26
C GLY A 263 -26.17 -9.62 6.17
N ALA A 264 -25.26 -10.25 6.92
CA ALA A 264 -24.29 -9.54 7.75
C ALA A 264 -23.37 -8.65 6.88
N PRO A 265 -23.05 -7.41 7.30
CA PRO A 265 -22.08 -6.59 6.58
C PRO A 265 -20.65 -7.11 6.76
N LEU A 266 -19.89 -7.13 5.67
CA LEU A 266 -18.46 -7.38 5.68
C LEU A 266 -17.69 -6.05 5.83
N ILE A 267 -17.03 -5.85 6.97
CA ILE A 267 -16.22 -4.67 7.28
C ILE A 267 -14.74 -5.08 7.24
N ALA A 268 -13.98 -4.52 6.31
CA ALA A 268 -12.55 -4.80 6.18
C ALA A 268 -11.70 -3.63 6.68
N ILE A 269 -10.74 -3.90 7.57
CA ILE A 269 -9.84 -2.85 8.08
C ILE A 269 -9.02 -2.25 6.93
N HIS A 270 -8.47 -3.09 6.06
CA HIS A 270 -7.85 -2.69 4.78
C HIS A 270 -7.75 -3.90 3.84
N LYS A 271 -7.45 -3.68 2.55
CA LYS A 271 -7.34 -4.75 1.53
C LYS A 271 -5.93 -4.92 0.96
N ALA A 272 -4.91 -4.76 1.79
CA ALA A 272 -3.53 -4.95 1.35
C ALA A 272 -3.32 -6.39 0.84
N ARG A 273 -2.71 -6.51 -0.35
CA ARG A 273 -2.46 -7.82 -1.01
C ARG A 273 -1.46 -8.67 -0.22
N TYR A 274 -0.40 -8.02 0.25
CA TYR A 274 0.71 -8.62 0.99
C TYR A 274 1.39 -7.58 1.88
N TYR A 275 2.20 -8.04 2.82
CA TYR A 275 3.07 -7.20 3.64
C TYR A 275 4.47 -7.85 3.75
N LYS A 276 5.48 -7.06 4.13
CA LYS A 276 6.85 -7.54 4.27
C LYS A 276 7.12 -7.96 5.72
N ARG A 277 7.55 -9.21 5.89
CA ARG A 277 8.07 -9.78 7.14
C ARG A 277 9.58 -9.95 7.08
N LYS A 278 10.19 -10.38 8.19
CA LYS A 278 11.63 -10.70 8.27
C LYS A 278 12.03 -11.83 7.29
N ASP A 279 11.13 -12.77 7.05
CA ASP A 279 11.29 -13.96 6.21
C ASP A 279 10.84 -13.77 4.75
N GLY A 280 10.31 -12.59 4.37
CA GLY A 280 9.90 -12.28 3.01
C GLY A 280 8.50 -11.69 2.91
N LEU A 281 7.88 -11.81 1.74
CA LEU A 281 6.50 -11.36 1.52
C LEU A 281 5.52 -12.38 2.09
N ALA A 282 4.51 -11.90 2.80
CA ALA A 282 3.40 -12.71 3.30
C ALA A 282 2.05 -12.11 2.93
N LEU A 283 1.02 -12.96 2.90
CA LEU A 283 -0.35 -12.54 2.56
C LEU A 283 -0.85 -11.50 3.56
N GLY A 284 -1.45 -10.43 3.03
CA GLY A 284 -2.20 -9.46 3.81
C GLY A 284 -3.63 -9.94 4.05
N PRO A 285 -4.50 -9.07 4.59
CA PRO A 285 -5.93 -9.40 4.74
C PRO A 285 -6.69 -9.40 3.40
N GLY A 286 -6.22 -8.65 2.39
CA GLY A 286 -6.91 -8.47 1.11
C GLY A 286 -7.33 -9.76 0.39
N PRO A 287 -6.48 -10.80 0.28
CA PRO A 287 -6.85 -12.09 -0.29
C PRO A 287 -8.05 -12.75 0.43
N PHE A 288 -8.11 -12.69 1.76
CA PHE A 288 -9.17 -13.30 2.56
C PHE A 288 -10.46 -12.49 2.50
N VAL A 289 -10.35 -11.15 2.49
CA VAL A 289 -11.49 -10.26 2.21
C VAL A 289 -12.07 -10.58 0.83
N THR A 290 -11.22 -10.68 -0.19
CA THR A 290 -11.64 -10.95 -1.56
C THR A 290 -12.25 -12.34 -1.70
N ALA A 291 -11.77 -13.34 -0.94
CA ALA A 291 -12.36 -14.66 -0.93
C ALA A 291 -13.81 -14.64 -0.40
N LEU A 292 -14.08 -13.89 0.68
CA LEU A 292 -15.43 -13.72 1.21
C LEU A 292 -16.34 -12.91 0.27
N GLU A 293 -15.82 -11.82 -0.31
CA GLU A 293 -16.53 -11.04 -1.34
C GLU A 293 -16.92 -11.94 -2.53
N TYR A 294 -15.98 -12.73 -3.04
CA TYR A 294 -16.21 -13.62 -4.17
C TYR A 294 -17.23 -14.71 -3.84
N ALA A 295 -17.16 -15.30 -2.64
CA ALA A 295 -18.07 -16.36 -2.23
C ALA A 295 -19.53 -15.88 -2.07
N THR A 296 -19.72 -14.60 -1.76
CA THR A 296 -21.04 -14.01 -1.43
C THR A 296 -21.58 -13.06 -2.49
N ASP A 297 -20.79 -12.77 -3.54
CA ASP A 297 -21.05 -11.71 -4.51
C ASP A 297 -21.35 -10.33 -3.87
N THR A 298 -20.68 -10.04 -2.75
CA THR A 298 -20.79 -8.76 -2.03
C THR A 298 -19.48 -7.98 -2.07
N LYS A 299 -19.53 -6.72 -1.62
CA LYS A 299 -18.35 -5.87 -1.44
C LYS A 299 -18.17 -5.52 0.03
N ALA A 300 -16.94 -5.66 0.50
CA ALA A 300 -16.58 -5.23 1.83
C ALA A 300 -16.62 -3.70 1.95
N ILE A 301 -17.10 -3.21 3.08
CA ILE A 301 -16.94 -1.82 3.50
C ILE A 301 -15.51 -1.70 4.04
N VAL A 302 -14.63 -1.04 3.30
CA VAL A 302 -13.25 -0.80 3.72
C VAL A 302 -13.19 0.48 4.54
N VAL A 303 -12.53 0.44 5.69
CA VAL A 303 -12.49 1.58 6.64
C VAL A 303 -11.11 2.22 6.79
N GLY A 304 -10.06 1.60 6.28
CA GLY A 304 -8.70 2.14 6.30
C GLY A 304 -8.37 2.99 5.06
N LYS A 305 -7.21 3.65 5.09
CA LYS A 305 -6.62 4.33 3.92
C LYS A 305 -6.53 3.37 2.71
N PRO A 306 -6.77 3.82 1.47
CA PRO A 306 -7.04 5.20 1.00
C PRO A 306 -8.52 5.64 1.06
N GLU A 307 -9.40 4.92 1.75
CA GLU A 307 -10.84 5.21 1.70
C GLU A 307 -11.18 6.57 2.28
N LYS A 308 -12.09 7.30 1.62
CA LYS A 308 -12.50 8.65 2.05
C LYS A 308 -13.02 8.67 3.49
N THR A 309 -13.74 7.61 3.87
CA THR A 309 -14.29 7.43 5.21
C THR A 309 -13.20 7.52 6.27
N PHE A 310 -12.02 6.95 6.05
CA PHE A 310 -10.93 7.02 7.02
C PHE A 310 -10.53 8.46 7.36
N PHE A 311 -10.35 9.31 6.34
CA PHE A 311 -9.93 10.69 6.53
C PHE A 311 -11.04 11.55 7.14
N LEU A 312 -12.28 11.37 6.70
CA LEU A 312 -13.43 12.09 7.27
C LEU A 312 -13.65 11.71 8.74
N GLU A 313 -13.50 10.44 9.10
CA GLU A 313 -13.58 10.00 10.49
C GLU A 313 -12.44 10.56 11.35
N ALA A 314 -11.22 10.65 10.79
CA ALA A 314 -10.09 11.23 11.50
C ALA A 314 -10.32 12.71 11.87
N LEU A 315 -11.11 13.43 11.06
CA LEU A 315 -11.49 14.84 11.26
C LEU A 315 -12.80 15.03 12.05
N ARG A 316 -13.54 13.95 12.34
CA ARG A 316 -14.91 14.04 12.89
C ARG A 316 -15.02 14.90 14.15
N ASP A 317 -14.11 14.72 15.10
CA ASP A 317 -14.18 15.43 16.40
C ASP A 317 -13.37 16.74 16.40
N THR A 318 -12.80 17.14 15.27
CA THR A 318 -11.98 18.36 15.17
C THR A 318 -12.82 19.57 14.80
N GLY A 319 -14.00 19.36 14.21
CA GLY A 319 -14.87 20.43 13.70
C GLY A 319 -14.36 21.10 12.41
N CYS A 320 -13.29 20.57 11.81
CA CYS A 320 -12.66 21.14 10.61
C CYS A 320 -13.24 20.50 9.34
N ALA A 321 -13.39 21.30 8.29
CA ALA A 321 -13.65 20.78 6.96
C ALA A 321 -12.38 20.11 6.39
N PRO A 322 -12.49 19.12 5.49
CA PRO A 322 -11.33 18.50 4.85
C PRO A 322 -10.40 19.51 4.16
N GLU A 323 -10.95 20.57 3.58
CA GLU A 323 -10.21 21.65 2.92
C GLU A 323 -9.32 22.46 3.88
N GLU A 324 -9.60 22.40 5.18
CA GLU A 324 -8.83 23.06 6.24
C GLU A 324 -7.76 22.13 6.82
N ALA A 325 -7.59 20.91 6.29
CA ALA A 325 -6.68 19.91 6.83
C ALA A 325 -5.54 19.53 5.86
N VAL A 326 -4.41 19.16 6.44
CA VAL A 326 -3.21 18.67 5.73
C VAL A 326 -2.90 17.24 6.17
N MET A 327 -2.69 16.34 5.22
CA MET A 327 -2.16 15.00 5.43
C MET A 327 -0.67 14.95 5.08
N ILE A 328 0.17 14.47 6.01
CA ILE A 328 1.59 14.21 5.78
C ILE A 328 1.82 12.70 5.80
N GLY A 329 2.34 12.13 4.71
CA GLY A 329 2.58 10.69 4.61
C GLY A 329 3.67 10.31 3.63
N ASP A 330 4.13 9.06 3.72
CA ASP A 330 5.18 8.49 2.87
C ASP A 330 4.61 7.60 1.74
N ASP A 331 3.31 7.27 1.78
CA ASP A 331 2.62 6.54 0.72
C ASP A 331 1.84 7.49 -0.20
N CYS A 332 2.30 7.61 -1.44
CA CYS A 332 1.66 8.47 -2.44
C CYS A 332 0.18 8.16 -2.67
N ARG A 333 -0.25 6.89 -2.57
CA ARG A 333 -1.63 6.49 -2.87
C ARG A 333 -2.48 6.45 -1.62
N ASP A 334 -1.98 5.74 -0.60
CA ASP A 334 -2.75 5.48 0.61
C ASP A 334 -2.89 6.74 1.46
N ASP A 335 -1.83 7.53 1.60
CA ASP A 335 -1.85 8.74 2.42
C ASP A 335 -2.29 9.95 1.60
N VAL A 336 -1.49 10.32 0.60
CA VAL A 336 -1.60 11.61 -0.10
C VAL A 336 -2.78 11.60 -1.07
N GLY A 337 -2.84 10.62 -1.98
CA GLY A 337 -3.95 10.48 -2.91
C GLY A 337 -5.29 10.25 -2.20
N GLY A 338 -5.30 9.42 -1.15
CA GLY A 338 -6.47 9.20 -0.30
C GLY A 338 -7.01 10.51 0.31
N ALA A 339 -6.13 11.30 0.94
CA ALA A 339 -6.50 12.57 1.55
C ALA A 339 -6.96 13.61 0.51
N GLN A 340 -6.25 13.79 -0.60
CA GLN A 340 -6.61 14.76 -1.64
C GLN A 340 -7.97 14.48 -2.27
N ASN A 341 -8.36 13.19 -2.38
CA ASN A 341 -9.69 12.80 -2.86
C ASN A 341 -10.84 13.22 -1.92
N THR A 342 -10.53 13.70 -0.71
CA THR A 342 -11.50 14.25 0.25
C THR A 342 -11.50 15.76 0.35
N GLY A 343 -10.58 16.46 -0.33
CA GLY A 343 -10.44 17.93 -0.28
C GLY A 343 -9.21 18.41 0.51
N MET A 344 -8.56 17.51 1.27
CA MET A 344 -7.36 17.83 2.05
C MET A 344 -6.17 18.17 1.16
N LEU A 345 -5.26 19.00 1.68
CA LEU A 345 -3.91 19.13 1.12
C LEU A 345 -3.08 17.90 1.50
N GLY A 346 -2.32 17.36 0.55
CA GLY A 346 -1.47 16.18 0.78
C GLY A 346 0.01 16.50 0.57
N ILE A 347 0.83 16.28 1.60
CA ILE A 347 2.28 16.46 1.57
C ILE A 347 2.94 15.07 1.57
N LEU A 348 3.67 14.75 0.49
CA LEU A 348 4.43 13.51 0.37
C LEU A 348 5.85 13.70 0.92
N VAL A 349 6.24 12.92 1.93
CA VAL A 349 7.61 12.90 2.44
C VAL A 349 8.43 11.80 1.78
N LYS A 350 9.70 12.08 1.48
CA LYS A 350 10.62 11.13 0.83
C LYS A 350 11.28 10.13 1.78
N THR A 351 10.75 9.99 2.99
CA THR A 351 11.19 8.99 3.97
C THR A 351 10.34 7.72 3.88
N GLY A 352 10.52 6.75 4.79
CA GLY A 352 9.72 5.52 4.83
C GLY A 352 9.71 4.68 3.53
N LYS A 353 8.50 4.41 3.01
CA LYS A 353 8.20 3.55 1.85
C LYS A 353 8.44 4.21 0.50
N TYR A 354 8.57 5.54 0.48
CA TYR A 354 8.71 6.33 -0.73
C TYR A 354 9.78 5.76 -1.69
N ARG A 355 9.47 5.79 -2.97
CA ARG A 355 10.39 5.56 -4.09
C ARG A 355 10.39 6.77 -5.01
N ALA A 356 11.52 7.00 -5.69
CA ALA A 356 11.63 8.09 -6.66
C ALA A 356 10.52 7.99 -7.72
N ALA A 357 9.90 9.13 -8.02
CA ALA A 357 8.75 9.27 -8.93
C ALA A 357 7.44 8.64 -8.39
N ASP A 358 7.32 8.43 -7.08
CA ASP A 358 6.03 8.06 -6.46
C ASP A 358 5.01 9.20 -6.56
N GLU A 359 5.46 10.46 -6.53
CA GLU A 359 4.66 11.66 -6.74
C GLU A 359 3.94 11.70 -8.09
N GLU A 360 4.46 10.98 -9.10
CA GLU A 360 3.86 10.89 -10.44
C GLU A 360 2.76 9.82 -10.53
N LYS A 361 2.55 9.02 -9.48
CA LYS A 361 1.60 7.89 -9.49
C LYS A 361 0.16 8.29 -9.22
N ILE A 362 -0.09 9.53 -8.83
CA ILE A 362 -1.41 10.09 -8.53
C ILE A 362 -1.67 11.34 -9.35
N ASN A 363 -2.95 11.64 -9.58
CA ASN A 363 -3.39 12.86 -10.25
C ASN A 363 -4.67 13.37 -9.55
N PRO A 364 -4.70 14.62 -9.04
CA PRO A 364 -3.61 15.60 -9.04
C PRO A 364 -2.36 15.12 -8.27
N PRO A 365 -1.17 15.68 -8.56
CA PRO A 365 0.04 15.36 -7.81
C PRO A 365 -0.09 15.84 -6.34
N PRO A 366 0.80 15.37 -5.43
CA PRO A 366 0.89 15.92 -4.07
C PRO A 366 0.94 17.45 -4.10
N TYR A 367 0.29 18.11 -3.14
CA TYR A 367 0.40 19.56 -2.98
C TYR A 367 1.87 20.00 -2.78
N LEU A 368 2.61 19.20 -2.01
CA LEU A 368 4.05 19.34 -1.83
C LEU A 368 4.70 17.97 -1.73
N THR A 369 5.90 17.83 -2.29
CA THR A 369 6.79 16.69 -2.04
C THR A 369 8.09 17.20 -1.40
N CYS A 370 8.40 16.76 -0.17
CA CYS A 370 9.55 17.25 0.60
C CYS A 370 10.40 16.12 1.19
N GLU A 371 11.61 16.43 1.65
CA GLU A 371 12.59 15.39 2.04
C GLU A 371 12.21 14.61 3.30
N SER A 372 11.52 15.26 4.25
CA SER A 372 11.13 14.64 5.52
C SER A 372 9.99 15.40 6.20
N PHE A 373 9.45 14.80 7.28
CA PHE A 373 8.42 15.43 8.11
C PHE A 373 8.80 16.83 8.63
N PRO A 374 10.03 17.10 9.10
CA PRO A 374 10.43 18.47 9.49
C PRO A 374 10.27 19.52 8.40
N HIS A 375 10.65 19.18 7.16
CA HIS A 375 10.48 20.09 6.03
C HIS A 375 8.98 20.33 5.71
N ALA A 376 8.12 19.34 5.97
CA ALA A 376 6.68 19.51 5.83
C ALA A 376 6.15 20.47 6.90
N VAL A 377 6.58 20.32 8.15
CA VAL A 377 6.20 21.19 9.26
C VAL A 377 6.62 22.63 9.00
N ASP A 378 7.88 22.85 8.60
CA ASP A 378 8.39 24.18 8.27
C ASP A 378 7.55 24.85 7.17
N HIS A 379 7.15 24.09 6.14
CA HIS A 379 6.31 24.59 5.07
C HIS A 379 4.92 24.98 5.57
N ILE A 380 4.29 24.16 6.41
CA ILE A 380 2.97 24.42 7.00
C ILE A 380 3.03 25.71 7.83
N LEU A 381 4.01 25.85 8.72
CA LEU A 381 4.20 27.02 9.58
C LEU A 381 4.47 28.32 8.79
N GLN A 382 5.06 28.24 7.60
CA GLN A 382 5.41 29.41 6.81
C GLN A 382 4.35 29.83 5.79
N ASN A 383 3.53 28.88 5.31
CA ASN A 383 2.68 29.12 4.13
C ASN A 383 1.19 28.84 4.39
N LEU A 384 0.83 28.11 5.44
CA LEU A 384 -0.55 27.68 5.70
C LEU A 384 -1.11 28.20 7.03
N LEU A 385 -0.26 28.71 7.92
CA LEU A 385 -0.63 29.34 9.21
C LEU A 385 -0.12 30.77 9.21
#